data_AF-A0ABD5FRB1-F1
#
_entry.id   AF-A0ABD5FRB1-F1
#
_cell.length_a   1.000
_cell.length_b   1.000
_cell.length_c   1.000
_cell.angle_alpha   90.00
_cell.angle_beta   90.00
_cell.angle_gamma   90.00
#
_symmetry.space_group_name_H-M   'P 1'
#
loop_
_entity.id
_entity.type
_entity.pdbx_description
1 polymer ?
#
loop_
_entity_poly.entity_id
_entity_poly.type
_entity_poly.pdbx_seq_one_letter_code
_entity_poly.pdbx_strand_id
1 'polypeptide(L)'
;MNASGRQFAAGGNYKITVKITGNGITVGGATWAKGNVYKSGDNFYFESSQSSYHSGTQGGSFFGWNTLSSTNNTYGGSSFSSNNDPCDRVAPQHTWCTPTANQLQNLGNSGYKSGYLNGKRGGYFGGNKVFLPAMGNRGKNNVNYWPETGYYRSCTGASGQRCYYLEFNQSYAVKNNYYWHWDAFPIRCVKR
;
A
#
# COMPACT_ATOMS: atom_id res chain seq x y z
N MET A 1 15.85 -3.61 7.45
CA MET A 1 17.17 -3.93 6.87
C MET A 1 17.29 -5.43 6.82
N ASN A 2 17.50 -6.01 5.65
CA ASN A 2 17.93 -7.40 5.55
C ASN A 2 19.47 -7.37 5.58
N ALA A 3 20.05 -7.92 6.65
CA ALA A 3 21.50 -8.07 6.79
C ALA A 3 21.88 -9.51 6.44
N SER A 4 21.57 -9.94 5.23
CA SER A 4 22.07 -11.21 4.69
C SER A 4 23.38 -10.95 3.94
N GLY A 5 24.44 -11.71 4.28
CA GLY A 5 25.72 -11.71 3.55
C GLY A 5 26.93 -11.10 4.26
N ARG A 6 26.85 -10.70 5.54
CA ARG A 6 28.07 -10.37 6.31
C ARG A 6 28.58 -11.62 7.04
N GLN A 7 29.66 -12.21 6.53
CA GLN A 7 30.42 -13.21 7.27
C GLN A 7 31.35 -12.49 8.26
N PHE A 8 31.18 -12.78 9.54
CA PHE A 8 32.09 -12.37 10.59
C PHE A 8 33.12 -13.48 10.80
N ALA A 9 34.40 -13.12 10.88
CA ALA A 9 35.47 -14.06 11.17
C ALA A 9 35.41 -14.48 12.65
N ALA A 10 35.73 -15.74 12.91
CA ALA A 10 35.84 -16.26 14.27
C ALA A 10 36.91 -15.48 15.06
N GLY A 11 36.56 -15.02 16.27
CA GLY A 11 37.47 -14.26 17.14
C GLY A 11 37.65 -12.78 16.80
N GLY A 12 36.95 -12.25 15.78
CA GLY A 12 37.00 -10.82 15.45
C GLY A 12 36.24 -9.94 16.44
N ASN A 13 36.76 -8.74 16.70
CA ASN A 13 36.06 -7.71 17.46
C ASN A 13 35.22 -6.86 16.52
N TYR A 14 33.90 -6.82 16.72
CA TYR A 14 32.96 -6.10 15.85
C TYR A 14 32.07 -5.15 16.65
N LYS A 15 31.85 -3.94 16.12
CA LYS A 15 30.84 -3.01 16.62
C LYS A 15 29.64 -3.00 15.68
N ILE A 16 28.54 -3.61 16.10
CA ILE A 16 27.27 -3.58 15.37
C ILE A 16 26.45 -2.40 15.88
N THR A 17 26.07 -1.49 14.98
CA THR A 17 25.14 -0.40 15.31
C THR A 17 23.80 -0.67 14.62
N VAL A 18 22.78 -0.99 15.41
CA VAL A 18 21.41 -1.23 14.91
C VAL A 18 20.56 0.00 15.19
N LYS A 19 20.05 0.65 14.14
CA LYS A 19 19.02 1.69 14.28
C LYS A 19 17.65 1.09 14.01
N ILE A 20 16.89 0.86 15.08
CA ILE A 20 15.49 0.45 14.98
C ILE A 20 14.65 1.73 14.83
N THR A 21 14.22 2.06 13.61
CA THR A 21 13.20 3.09 13.43
C THR A 21 11.83 2.47 13.59
N GLY A 22 10.90 3.17 14.25
CA GLY A 22 9.50 2.71 14.40
C GLY A 22 8.91 2.18 13.09
N ASN A 23 8.26 1.02 13.16
CA ASN A 23 7.85 0.24 12.00
C ASN A 23 6.69 0.84 11.19
N GLY A 24 6.10 1.98 11.61
CA GLY A 24 5.02 2.62 10.88
C GLY A 24 4.76 4.06 11.33
N ILE A 25 3.73 4.66 10.75
CA ILE A 25 3.30 6.04 10.97
C ILE A 25 1.87 6.00 11.49
N THR A 26 1.63 6.48 12.71
CA THR A 26 0.30 6.40 13.34
C THR A 26 -0.55 7.63 12.99
N VAL A 27 -1.66 7.40 12.29
CA VAL A 27 -2.64 8.41 11.87
C VAL A 27 -4.02 7.77 11.79
N GLY A 28 -5.07 8.47 12.26
CA GLY A 28 -6.46 8.00 12.15
C GLY A 28 -6.73 6.70 12.93
N GLY A 29 -6.00 6.47 14.03
CA GLY A 29 -6.15 5.26 14.86
C GLY A 29 -5.50 3.99 14.28
N ALA A 30 -4.83 4.06 13.14
CA ALA A 30 -4.08 2.96 12.54
C ALA A 30 -2.59 3.29 12.42
N THR A 31 -1.74 2.26 12.41
CA THR A 31 -0.29 2.41 12.16
C THR A 31 0.03 1.97 10.74
N TRP A 32 0.34 2.93 9.87
CA TRP A 32 0.55 2.74 8.44
C TRP A 32 1.99 2.36 8.11
N ALA A 33 2.20 1.50 7.12
CA ALA A 33 3.53 1.20 6.59
C ALA A 33 4.19 2.44 5.97
N LYS A 34 5.52 2.47 5.93
CA LYS A 34 6.26 3.62 5.35
C LYS A 34 6.31 3.61 3.83
N GLY A 35 5.97 2.50 3.19
CA GLY A 35 5.87 2.37 1.73
C GLY A 35 4.60 1.62 1.34
N ASN A 36 4.20 1.76 0.08
CA ASN A 36 3.19 0.86 -0.49
C ASN A 36 3.77 -0.55 -0.56
N VAL A 37 2.89 -1.56 -0.53
CA VAL A 37 3.32 -2.94 -0.81
C VAL A 37 3.54 -3.10 -2.31
N TYR A 38 4.57 -3.84 -2.67
CA TYR A 38 4.78 -4.30 -4.04
C TYR A 38 5.25 -5.77 -4.06
N LYS A 39 4.99 -6.44 -5.19
CA LYS A 39 5.46 -7.80 -5.48
C LYS A 39 6.71 -7.77 -6.34
N SER A 40 7.72 -8.57 -5.97
CA SER A 40 8.91 -8.81 -6.78
C SER A 40 9.30 -10.29 -6.70
N GLY A 41 9.30 -10.98 -7.84
CA GLY A 41 9.32 -12.45 -7.86
C GLY A 41 8.13 -13.00 -7.07
N ASP A 42 8.37 -13.96 -6.19
CA ASP A 42 7.34 -14.56 -5.32
C ASP A 42 7.20 -13.88 -3.96
N ASN A 43 7.95 -12.80 -3.73
CA ASN A 43 8.02 -12.11 -2.45
C ASN A 43 7.34 -10.74 -2.48
N PHE A 44 7.00 -10.25 -1.28
CA PHE A 44 6.33 -8.98 -1.05
C PHE A 44 7.17 -8.07 -0.15
N TYR A 45 7.21 -6.80 -0.51
CA TYR A 45 8.07 -5.82 0.13
C TYR A 45 7.35 -4.48 0.28
N PHE A 46 7.86 -3.64 1.17
CA PHE A 46 7.49 -2.22 1.19
C PHE A 46 8.44 -1.40 0.34
N GLU A 47 7.86 -0.46 -0.38
CA GLU A 47 8.58 0.62 -1.04
C GLU A 47 9.51 1.35 -0.06
N SER A 48 10.67 1.78 -0.56
CA SER A 48 11.71 2.42 0.26
C SER A 48 11.32 3.79 0.81
N SER A 49 10.33 4.45 0.19
CA SER A 49 9.81 5.74 0.61
C SER A 49 8.29 5.82 0.46
N GLN A 50 7.67 6.80 1.13
CA GLN A 50 6.22 7.01 1.02
C GLN A 50 5.79 7.35 -0.41
N SER A 51 6.64 8.04 -1.18
CA SER A 51 6.40 8.48 -2.55
C SER A 51 6.81 7.46 -3.62
N SER A 52 7.55 6.41 -3.26
CA SER A 52 8.05 5.41 -4.21
C SER A 52 6.92 4.48 -4.64
N TYR A 53 6.94 4.09 -5.91
CA TYR A 53 6.07 3.09 -6.49
C TYR A 53 6.67 2.58 -7.79
N HIS A 54 6.32 1.35 -8.14
CA HIS A 54 6.61 0.83 -9.47
C HIS A 54 5.49 1.21 -10.43
N SER A 55 5.87 1.91 -11.50
CA SER A 55 4.95 2.29 -12.57
C SER A 55 4.72 1.15 -13.57
N GLY A 56 3.61 1.24 -14.31
CA GLY A 56 3.34 0.33 -15.42
C GLY A 56 2.60 -0.94 -15.00
N THR A 57 2.10 -1.64 -16.01
CA THR A 57 1.19 -2.79 -15.88
C THR A 57 1.80 -4.00 -15.21
N GLN A 58 3.13 -4.06 -15.11
CA GLN A 58 3.88 -5.16 -14.51
C GLN A 58 4.65 -4.75 -13.24
N GLY A 59 4.53 -3.49 -12.80
CA GLY A 59 5.35 -2.94 -11.72
C GLY A 59 5.15 -3.59 -10.35
N GLY A 60 4.17 -4.47 -10.16
CA GLY A 60 4.00 -5.15 -8.88
C GLY A 60 3.35 -4.30 -7.78
N SER A 61 3.06 -3.01 -8.02
CA SER A 61 2.40 -2.11 -7.06
C SER A 61 0.87 -2.08 -7.14
N PHE A 62 0.28 -2.73 -8.15
CA PHE A 62 -1.17 -2.75 -8.37
C PHE A 62 -1.70 -4.17 -8.22
N PHE A 63 -2.65 -4.35 -7.31
CA PHE A 63 -3.25 -5.65 -7.01
C PHE A 63 -4.74 -5.60 -7.28
N GLY A 64 -5.33 -6.65 -7.85
CA GLY A 64 -6.78 -6.84 -7.88
C GLY A 64 -7.31 -7.25 -6.51
N TRP A 65 -8.63 -7.41 -6.38
CA TRP A 65 -9.24 -7.74 -5.09
C TRP A 65 -8.67 -9.05 -4.55
N ASN A 66 -8.32 -9.09 -3.25
CA ASN A 66 -7.89 -10.27 -2.51
C ASN A 66 -7.07 -11.29 -3.32
N THR A 67 -5.96 -10.84 -3.92
CA THR A 67 -5.05 -11.69 -4.68
C THR A 67 -3.60 -11.36 -4.36
N LEU A 68 -2.74 -12.39 -4.42
CA LEU A 68 -1.29 -12.27 -4.36
C LEU A 68 -0.67 -11.96 -5.73
N SER A 69 -1.48 -11.94 -6.79
CA SER A 69 -1.01 -11.63 -8.13
C SER A 69 -1.02 -10.13 -8.38
N SER A 70 0.07 -9.63 -8.96
CA SER A 70 0.12 -8.28 -9.54
C SER A 70 -0.28 -8.26 -11.01
N THR A 71 -0.67 -9.40 -11.59
CA THR A 71 -1.10 -9.51 -13.00
C THR A 71 -2.44 -8.81 -13.23
N ASN A 72 -2.62 -8.29 -14.44
CA ASN A 72 -3.86 -7.64 -14.85
C ASN A 72 -5.08 -8.58 -14.74
N ASN A 73 -6.26 -8.01 -14.45
CA ASN A 73 -7.54 -8.70 -14.37
C ASN A 73 -7.53 -9.99 -13.50
N THR A 74 -6.64 -10.03 -12.50
CA THR A 74 -6.57 -11.13 -11.53
C THR A 74 -7.11 -10.64 -10.20
N TYR A 75 -8.09 -11.36 -9.65
CA TYR A 75 -8.73 -11.04 -8.37
C TYR A 75 -9.28 -12.32 -7.73
N GLY A 76 -9.44 -12.32 -6.41
CA GLY A 76 -9.96 -13.40 -5.60
C GLY A 76 -11.48 -13.45 -5.52
N GLY A 77 -12.00 -14.36 -4.69
CA GLY A 77 -13.43 -14.59 -4.50
C GLY A 77 -14.17 -13.47 -3.74
N SER A 78 -15.45 -13.69 -3.47
CA SER A 78 -16.34 -12.71 -2.83
C SER A 78 -15.93 -12.33 -1.41
N SER A 79 -15.34 -13.27 -0.66
CA SER A 79 -14.88 -13.05 0.72
C SER A 79 -13.38 -12.75 0.77
N PHE A 80 -12.99 -11.77 1.58
CA PHE A 80 -11.59 -11.44 1.80
C PHE A 80 -10.92 -12.51 2.69
N SER A 81 -9.80 -13.06 2.25
CA SER A 81 -8.95 -13.98 3.00
C SER A 81 -7.58 -13.40 3.27
N SER A 82 -7.09 -13.49 4.52
CA SER A 82 -5.72 -13.10 4.87
C SER A 82 -4.65 -13.87 4.09
N ASN A 83 -4.96 -15.10 3.66
CA ASN A 83 -4.03 -15.92 2.87
C ASN A 83 -3.74 -15.30 1.49
N ASN A 84 -4.67 -14.49 0.98
CA ASN A 84 -4.55 -13.80 -0.31
C ASN A 84 -4.30 -12.29 -0.15
N ASP A 85 -3.88 -11.83 1.04
CA ASP A 85 -3.56 -10.44 1.32
C ASP A 85 -2.07 -10.15 1.06
N PRO A 86 -1.71 -9.33 0.05
CA PRO A 86 -0.31 -8.96 -0.20
C PRO A 86 0.41 -8.39 1.02
N CYS A 87 -0.30 -7.62 1.85
CA CYS A 87 0.25 -7.04 3.06
C CYS A 87 0.65 -8.11 4.09
N ASP A 88 -0.15 -9.17 4.20
CA ASP A 88 0.08 -10.28 5.13
C ASP A 88 1.32 -11.10 4.77
N ARG A 89 1.73 -11.05 3.50
CA ARG A 89 2.89 -11.76 2.97
C ARG A 89 4.20 -10.99 3.10
N VAL A 90 4.17 -9.70 3.45
CA VAL A 90 5.39 -8.91 3.66
C VAL A 90 6.10 -9.40 4.92
N ALA A 91 7.40 -9.68 4.82
CA ALA A 91 8.18 -10.18 5.95
C ALA A 91 8.35 -9.11 7.07
N PRO A 92 8.28 -9.49 8.36
CA PRO A 92 7.83 -10.80 8.85
C PRO A 92 6.35 -11.02 8.56
N GLN A 93 5.99 -12.20 8.02
CA GLN A 93 4.62 -12.52 7.65
C GLN A 93 3.67 -12.32 8.84
N HIS A 94 2.42 -11.99 8.54
CA HIS A 94 1.38 -11.73 9.54
C HIS A 94 1.54 -10.49 10.42
N THR A 95 2.51 -9.62 10.11
CA THR A 95 2.69 -8.34 10.81
C THR A 95 1.76 -7.24 10.26
N TRP A 96 1.43 -7.31 8.98
CA TRP A 96 0.73 -6.26 8.25
C TRP A 96 -0.53 -6.82 7.59
N CYS A 97 -1.51 -5.96 7.34
CA CYS A 97 -2.70 -6.29 6.58
C CYS A 97 -3.15 -5.14 5.68
N THR A 98 -3.94 -5.47 4.66
CA THR A 98 -4.66 -4.46 3.87
C THR A 98 -5.66 -3.73 4.81
N PRO A 99 -5.70 -2.39 4.79
CA PRO A 99 -6.55 -1.62 5.71
C PRO A 99 -8.04 -1.89 5.49
N THR A 100 -8.86 -1.70 6.52
CA THR A 100 -10.32 -1.70 6.40
C THR A 100 -10.83 -0.39 5.80
N ALA A 101 -12.09 -0.36 5.34
CA ALA A 101 -12.75 0.86 4.89
C ALA A 101 -12.73 1.94 5.99
N ASN A 102 -13.03 1.57 7.24
CA ASN A 102 -13.00 2.49 8.37
C ASN A 102 -11.61 3.08 8.62
N GLN A 103 -10.54 2.29 8.48
CA GLN A 103 -9.17 2.81 8.62
C GLN A 103 -8.83 3.82 7.51
N LEU A 104 -9.21 3.54 6.26
CA LEU A 104 -9.05 4.50 5.17
C LEU A 104 -9.89 5.77 5.38
N GLN A 105 -11.12 5.62 5.87
CA GLN A 105 -11.98 6.75 6.20
C GLN A 105 -11.37 7.62 7.30
N ASN A 106 -10.86 7.00 8.37
CA ASN A 106 -10.21 7.72 9.47
C ASN A 106 -8.91 8.41 9.02
N LEU A 107 -8.15 7.79 8.10
CA LEU A 107 -7.02 8.45 7.45
C LEU A 107 -7.48 9.68 6.67
N GLY A 108 -8.52 9.55 5.83
CA GLY A 108 -9.10 10.68 5.10
C GLY A 108 -9.65 11.78 5.99
N ASN A 109 -10.17 11.44 7.17
CA ASN A 109 -10.68 12.38 8.17
C ASN A 109 -9.59 13.05 9.02
N SER A 110 -8.35 12.54 8.97
CA SER A 110 -7.22 13.09 9.75
C SER A 110 -6.62 14.39 9.18
N GLY A 111 -7.26 14.98 8.16
CA GLY A 111 -6.82 16.19 7.47
C GLY A 111 -6.06 15.87 6.19
N TYR A 112 -6.72 16.13 5.05
CA TYR A 112 -6.16 15.94 3.70
C TYR A 112 -5.52 17.22 3.19
N LYS A 113 -4.37 17.07 2.51
CA LYS A 113 -3.75 18.14 1.74
C LYS A 113 -3.06 17.56 0.50
N SER A 114 -3.34 18.08 -0.68
CA SER A 114 -2.59 17.71 -1.89
C SER A 114 -1.16 18.27 -1.85
N GLY A 115 -0.21 17.57 -2.46
CA GLY A 115 1.17 18.05 -2.50
C GLY A 115 2.12 17.11 -3.22
N TYR A 116 3.42 17.36 -3.00
CA TYR A 116 4.50 16.61 -3.62
C TYR A 116 5.47 16.11 -2.55
N LEU A 117 5.92 14.86 -2.72
CA LEU A 117 7.02 14.30 -1.95
C LEU A 117 8.03 13.71 -2.95
N ASN A 118 9.29 14.13 -2.85
CA ASN A 118 10.37 13.72 -3.76
C ASN A 118 10.00 13.89 -5.25
N GLY A 119 9.34 15.00 -5.59
CA GLY A 119 8.89 15.30 -6.95
C GLY A 119 7.71 14.47 -7.46
N LYS A 120 7.13 13.58 -6.64
CA LYS A 120 5.92 12.79 -6.98
C LYS A 120 4.68 13.44 -6.38
N ARG A 121 3.63 13.59 -7.19
CA ARG A 121 2.33 14.12 -6.74
C ARG A 121 1.60 13.11 -5.86
N GLY A 122 0.86 13.60 -4.87
CA GLY A 122 0.11 12.76 -3.95
C GLY A 122 -0.70 13.53 -2.92
N GLY A 123 -1.13 12.81 -1.89
CA GLY A 123 -1.95 13.29 -0.79
C GLY A 123 -1.26 13.12 0.54
N TYR A 124 -1.19 14.20 1.32
CA TYR A 124 -0.79 14.20 2.72
C TYR A 124 -2.00 14.02 3.63
N PHE A 125 -1.82 13.22 4.68
CA PHE A 125 -2.82 12.93 5.70
C PHE A 125 -2.21 13.06 7.11
N GLY A 126 -3.03 13.47 8.08
CA GLY A 126 -2.63 13.52 9.49
C GLY A 126 -1.61 14.61 9.80
N GLY A 127 -1.72 15.78 9.16
CA GLY A 127 -0.75 16.88 9.31
C GLY A 127 0.59 16.57 8.65
N ASN A 128 0.57 16.14 7.38
CA ASN A 128 1.73 15.77 6.56
C ASN A 128 2.54 14.54 7.04
N LYS A 129 1.97 13.70 7.91
CA LYS A 129 2.64 12.50 8.43
C LYS A 129 2.64 11.36 7.42
N VAL A 130 1.46 11.01 6.90
CA VAL A 130 1.29 9.97 5.87
C VAL A 130 1.18 10.63 4.52
N PHE A 131 1.98 10.18 3.56
CA PHE A 131 1.91 10.57 2.16
C PHE A 131 1.56 9.37 1.29
N LEU A 132 0.55 9.54 0.45
CA LEU A 132 0.11 8.54 -0.51
C LEU A 132 0.32 9.09 -1.93
N PRO A 133 1.19 8.49 -2.76
CA PRO A 133 1.38 8.92 -4.15
C PRO A 133 0.11 8.72 -4.99
N ALA A 134 -0.17 9.69 -5.86
CA ALA A 134 -1.32 9.70 -6.75
C ALA A 134 -0.99 9.01 -8.09
N MET A 135 -0.93 7.68 -8.07
CA MET A 135 -0.42 6.87 -9.18
C MET A 135 -1.47 6.32 -10.14
N GLY A 136 -2.74 6.66 -9.92
CA GLY A 136 -3.88 6.14 -10.67
C GLY A 136 -4.29 4.74 -10.22
N ASN A 137 -5.05 4.08 -11.08
CA ASN A 137 -5.46 2.69 -10.95
C ASN A 137 -5.25 1.96 -12.28
N ARG A 138 -5.03 0.65 -12.21
CA ARG A 138 -4.98 -0.18 -13.42
C ARG A 138 -6.34 -0.82 -13.63
N GLY A 139 -7.05 -0.37 -14.65
CA GLY A 139 -8.35 -0.94 -14.98
C GLY A 139 -8.24 -2.28 -15.71
N LYS A 140 -9.38 -2.98 -15.85
CA LYS A 140 -9.50 -4.31 -16.50
C LYS A 140 -8.71 -4.46 -17.80
N ASN A 141 -8.68 -3.43 -18.64
CA ASN A 141 -8.04 -3.45 -19.96
C ASN A 141 -6.52 -3.21 -19.90
N ASN A 142 -5.90 -3.35 -18.72
CA ASN A 142 -4.49 -3.09 -18.48
C ASN A 142 -4.07 -1.62 -18.72
N VAL A 143 -5.03 -0.70 -18.71
CA VAL A 143 -4.77 0.74 -18.89
C VAL A 143 -4.58 1.36 -17.51
N ASN A 144 -3.54 2.18 -17.35
CA ASN A 144 -3.43 3.04 -16.18
C ASN A 144 -4.38 4.23 -16.37
N TYR A 145 -5.45 4.25 -15.60
CA TYR A 145 -6.40 5.33 -15.60
C TYR A 145 -6.03 6.39 -14.55
N TRP A 146 -6.28 7.65 -14.89
CA TRP A 146 -6.19 8.80 -13.98
C TRP A 146 -4.81 8.93 -13.30
N PRO A 147 -3.70 9.00 -14.07
CA PRO A 147 -2.43 9.42 -13.49
C PRO A 147 -2.67 10.78 -12.80
N GLU A 148 -2.09 10.97 -11.61
CA GLU A 148 -2.38 12.09 -10.70
C GLU A 148 -3.64 11.97 -9.83
N THR A 149 -4.33 10.84 -9.82
CA THR A 149 -5.34 10.55 -8.78
C THR A 149 -4.85 9.41 -7.89
N GLY A 150 -5.08 9.51 -6.59
CA GLY A 150 -4.76 8.47 -5.63
C GLY A 150 -5.93 7.55 -5.42
N TYR A 151 -5.72 6.25 -5.63
CA TYR A 151 -6.69 5.20 -5.35
C TYR A 151 -6.04 4.18 -4.41
N TYR A 152 -6.59 3.99 -3.21
CA TYR A 152 -6.02 3.06 -2.22
C TYR A 152 -7.08 2.10 -1.72
N ARG A 153 -6.88 0.80 -1.96
CA ARG A 153 -7.87 -0.24 -1.66
C ARG A 153 -7.94 -0.56 -0.16
N SER A 154 -9.15 -0.91 0.29
CA SER A 154 -9.39 -1.64 1.55
C SER A 154 -9.64 -3.14 1.38
N CYS A 155 -9.57 -3.89 2.48
CA CYS A 155 -10.01 -5.29 2.57
C CYS A 155 -11.53 -5.43 2.78
N THR A 156 -12.29 -4.33 2.75
CA THR A 156 -13.74 -4.33 3.00
C THR A 156 -14.51 -4.39 1.68
N GLY A 157 -15.30 -5.45 1.51
CA GLY A 157 -16.19 -5.61 0.35
C GLY A 157 -17.36 -4.61 0.38
N ALA A 158 -17.84 -4.27 -0.80
CA ALA A 158 -19.07 -3.51 -1.03
C ALA A 158 -20.09 -4.39 -1.78
N SER A 159 -21.27 -3.87 -2.10
CA SER A 159 -22.30 -4.61 -2.86
C SER A 159 -21.88 -4.87 -4.30
N GLY A 160 -22.27 -6.03 -4.84
CA GLY A 160 -21.72 -6.54 -6.09
C GLY A 160 -20.24 -6.88 -5.92
N GLN A 161 -19.54 -7.30 -6.97
CA GLN A 161 -18.09 -7.59 -6.92
C GLN A 161 -17.27 -6.30 -6.79
N ARG A 162 -17.46 -5.56 -5.69
CA ARG A 162 -16.89 -4.24 -5.43
C ARG A 162 -16.24 -4.20 -4.05
N CYS A 163 -15.36 -3.23 -3.86
CA CYS A 163 -14.62 -3.01 -2.62
C CYS A 163 -14.47 -1.52 -2.35
N TYR A 164 -14.37 -1.15 -1.08
CA TYR A 164 -14.16 0.24 -0.70
C TYR A 164 -12.71 0.67 -0.90
N TYR A 165 -12.52 1.94 -1.26
CA TYR A 165 -11.21 2.56 -1.44
C TYR A 165 -11.24 4.03 -0.99
N LEU A 166 -10.05 4.59 -0.80
CA LEU A 166 -9.82 6.02 -0.62
C LEU A 166 -9.44 6.63 -1.97
N GLU A 167 -10.18 7.66 -2.39
CA GLU A 167 -9.88 8.44 -3.58
C GLU A 167 -9.39 9.83 -3.19
N PHE A 168 -8.40 10.37 -3.89
CA PHE A 168 -8.03 11.77 -3.73
C PHE A 168 -7.33 12.35 -4.97
N ASN A 169 -7.46 13.67 -5.15
CA ASN A 169 -6.77 14.44 -6.18
C ASN A 169 -6.43 15.85 -5.66
N GLN A 170 -5.96 16.77 -6.50
CA GLN A 170 -5.59 18.13 -6.07
C GLN A 170 -6.63 18.87 -5.22
N SER A 171 -7.92 18.59 -5.40
CA SER A 171 -9.02 19.34 -4.81
C SER A 171 -9.73 18.61 -3.67
N TYR A 172 -9.68 17.27 -3.64
CA TYR A 172 -10.49 16.50 -2.69
C TYR A 172 -9.85 15.21 -2.21
N ALA A 173 -10.41 14.68 -1.11
CA ALA A 173 -10.29 13.28 -0.72
C ALA A 173 -11.68 12.70 -0.39
N VAL A 174 -12.14 11.76 -1.22
CA VAL A 174 -13.41 11.06 -1.04
C VAL A 174 -13.15 9.76 -0.28
N LYS A 175 -13.87 9.60 0.82
CA LYS A 175 -13.81 8.42 1.68
C LYS A 175 -14.96 7.48 1.32
N ASN A 176 -14.79 6.18 1.54
CA ASN A 176 -15.82 5.16 1.30
C ASN A 176 -16.36 5.14 -0.14
N ASN A 177 -15.54 5.53 -1.12
CA ASN A 177 -15.87 5.27 -2.51
C ASN A 177 -15.71 3.76 -2.79
N TYR A 178 -16.38 3.21 -3.80
CA TYR A 178 -16.30 1.79 -4.11
C TYR A 178 -16.13 1.51 -5.60
N TYR A 179 -15.30 0.52 -5.91
CA TYR A 179 -15.00 0.13 -7.28
C TYR A 179 -14.94 -1.38 -7.43
N TRP A 180 -14.97 -1.83 -8.68
CA TRP A 180 -14.96 -3.24 -9.06
C TRP A 180 -13.69 -4.00 -8.62
N HIS A 181 -13.86 -5.30 -8.36
CA HIS A 181 -12.80 -6.22 -7.92
C HIS A 181 -11.70 -6.44 -8.96
N TRP A 182 -12.03 -6.37 -10.25
CA TRP A 182 -11.09 -6.61 -11.35
C TRP A 182 -10.13 -5.44 -11.61
N ASP A 183 -10.45 -4.26 -11.10
CA ASP A 183 -9.52 -3.14 -11.14
C ASP A 183 -8.45 -3.30 -10.07
N ALA A 184 -7.22 -2.97 -10.43
CA ALA A 184 -6.08 -3.12 -9.57
C ALA A 184 -5.65 -1.76 -8.99
N PHE A 185 -5.46 -1.74 -7.68
CA PHE A 185 -5.16 -0.54 -6.92
C PHE A 185 -3.87 -0.72 -6.10
N PRO A 186 -3.17 0.38 -5.84
CA PRO A 186 -2.17 0.47 -4.78
C PRO A 186 -2.75 0.11 -3.41
N ILE A 187 -1.89 -0.44 -2.55
CA ILE A 187 -2.22 -0.73 -1.15
C ILE A 187 -1.14 -0.13 -0.25
N ARG A 188 -1.58 0.64 0.74
CA ARG A 188 -0.74 1.06 1.88
C ARG A 188 -1.17 0.24 3.08
N CYS A 189 -0.33 -0.71 3.47
CA CYS A 189 -0.65 -1.63 4.55
C CYS A 189 -0.72 -0.93 5.91
N VAL A 190 -1.49 -1.52 6.82
CA VAL A 190 -1.55 -1.14 8.23
C VAL A 190 -1.06 -2.29 9.10
N LYS A 191 -0.51 -1.95 10.25
CA LYS A 191 -0.10 -2.93 11.24
C LYS A 191 -1.35 -3.63 11.79
N ARG A 192 -1.27 -4.96 11.92
CA ARG A 192 -2.31 -5.75 12.59
C ARG A 192 -2.41 -5.44 14.07
#